data_AF-A0A382BXZ7-F1
#
_entry.id   AF-A0A382BXZ7-F1
#
_cell.length_a   1.000
_cell.length_b   1.000
_cell.length_c   1.000
_cell.angle_alpha   90.00
_cell.angle_beta   90.00
_cell.angle_gamma   90.00
#
_symmetry.space_group_name_H-M   'P 1'
#
loop_
_entity.id
_entity.type
_entity.pdbx_description
1 polymer ?
#
loop_
_entity_poly.entity_id
_entity_poly.type
_entity_poly.pdbx_seq_one_letter_code
_entity_poly.pdbx_strand_id
1 'polypeptide(L)'
;MRAMQSGQLDVDAVPVRHVDLCLGCRACESACPSGVKYGTLLEETRDHIEKNHGRGLFQWGLRRFMIGQVFPFPWRLRLALLPVR
;
A
#
# COMPACT_ATOMS: atom_id res chain seq x y z
N MET A 1 -12.89 -4.46 5.23
CA MET A 1 -11.90 -5.21 4.41
C MET A 1 -12.54 -6.43 3.77
N ARG A 2 -13.07 -7.41 4.54
CA ARG A 2 -13.83 -8.53 3.94
C ARG A 2 -14.98 -8.11 3.03
N ALA A 3 -15.76 -7.10 3.43
CA ALA A 3 -16.83 -6.56 2.58
C ALA A 3 -16.32 -5.99 1.23
N MET A 4 -15.10 -5.43 1.20
CA MET A 4 -14.48 -4.99 -0.06
C MET A 4 -14.03 -6.19 -0.90
N GLN A 5 -13.38 -7.18 -0.28
CA GLN A 5 -12.97 -8.40 -0.99
C GLN A 5 -14.16 -9.20 -1.54
N SER A 6 -15.28 -9.25 -0.82
CA SER A 6 -16.47 -9.97 -1.23
C SER A 6 -17.34 -9.19 -2.22
N GLY A 7 -16.92 -8.00 -2.66
CA GLY A 7 -17.68 -7.14 -3.57
C GLY A 7 -18.97 -6.56 -2.96
N GLN A 8 -19.10 -6.59 -1.63
CA GLN A 8 -20.24 -5.99 -0.91
C GLN A 8 -20.05 -4.49 -0.67
N LEU A 9 -18.81 -3.99 -0.81
CA LEU A 9 -18.46 -2.59 -0.65
C LEU A 9 -17.51 -2.21 -1.78
N ASP A 10 -17.81 -1.13 -2.48
CA ASP A 10 -17.06 -0.71 -3.66
C ASP A 10 -15.67 -0.18 -3.30
N VAL A 11 -14.75 -0.23 -4.26
CA VAL A 11 -13.34 0.18 -4.07
C VAL A 11 -13.21 1.69 -4.30
N ASP A 12 -13.93 2.44 -3.47
CA ASP A 12 -14.03 3.89 -3.51
C ASP A 12 -12.81 4.60 -2.90
N ALA A 13 -12.64 5.88 -3.23
CA ALA A 13 -11.49 6.68 -2.78
C ALA A 13 -11.33 6.76 -1.24
N VAL A 14 -12.44 6.77 -0.49
CA VAL A 14 -12.43 6.88 0.98
C VAL A 14 -11.88 5.61 1.65
N PRO A 15 -12.45 4.41 1.42
CA PRO A 15 -11.93 3.19 2.01
C PRO A 15 -10.51 2.87 1.53
N VAL A 16 -10.19 3.11 0.25
CA VAL A 16 -8.82 2.96 -0.27
C VAL A 16 -7.83 3.84 0.49
N ARG A 17 -8.17 5.12 0.70
CA ARG A 17 -7.31 6.04 1.47
C ARG A 17 -7.08 5.58 2.91
N HIS A 18 -8.07 4.98 3.56
CA HIS A 18 -7.87 4.40 4.89
C HIS A 18 -6.91 3.21 4.89
N VAL A 19 -6.98 2.35 3.88
CA VAL A 19 -6.04 1.21 3.75
C VAL A 19 -4.62 1.71 3.44
N ASP A 20 -4.47 2.72 2.58
CA ASP A 20 -3.18 3.30 2.21
C ASP A 20 -2.49 4.02 3.39
N LEU A 21 -3.27 4.63 4.30
CA LEU A 21 -2.74 5.27 5.51
C LEU A 21 -2.47 4.29 6.67
N CYS A 22 -2.89 3.04 6.54
CA CYS A 22 -2.71 2.03 7.59
C CYS A 22 -1.23 1.67 7.73
N LEU A 23 -0.66 1.93 8.91
CA LEU A 23 0.73 1.58 9.26
C LEU A 23 0.95 0.07 9.44
N GLY A 24 -0.11 -0.74 9.55
CA GLY A 24 0.00 -2.19 9.73
C GLY A 24 0.61 -2.59 11.08
N CYS A 25 0.27 -1.90 12.17
CA CYS A 25 0.86 -2.14 13.50
C CYS A 25 0.55 -3.52 14.12
N ARG A 26 -0.55 -4.17 13.68
CA ARG A 26 -0.94 -5.55 14.06
C ARG A 26 -1.06 -5.83 15.58
N ALA A 27 -1.07 -4.80 16.41
CA ALA A 27 -1.24 -4.94 17.87
C ALA A 27 -2.52 -5.69 18.24
N CYS A 28 -3.57 -5.52 17.43
CA CYS A 28 -4.85 -6.19 17.58
C CYS A 28 -4.80 -7.72 17.42
N GLU A 29 -3.82 -8.30 16.71
CA GLU A 29 -3.75 -9.76 16.52
C GLU A 29 -3.44 -10.49 17.82
N SER A 30 -2.53 -9.94 18.63
CA SER A 30 -2.12 -10.53 19.90
C SER A 30 -3.20 -10.48 20.98
N ALA A 31 -4.04 -9.44 20.95
CA ALA A 31 -5.13 -9.24 21.91
C ALA A 31 -6.44 -9.93 21.49
N CYS A 32 -6.54 -10.41 20.23
CA CYS A 32 -7.79 -10.93 19.70
C CYS A 32 -8.01 -12.39 20.13
N PRO A 33 -9.06 -12.71 20.92
CA PRO A 33 -9.37 -14.08 21.32
C PRO A 33 -9.80 -14.95 20.14
N SER A 34 -10.23 -14.33 19.03
CA SER A 34 -10.60 -15.02 17.78
C SER A 34 -9.41 -15.39 16.90
N GLY A 35 -8.18 -14.97 17.25
CA GLY A 35 -6.97 -15.28 16.48
C GLY A 35 -6.97 -14.66 15.07
N VAL A 36 -7.57 -13.48 14.91
CA VAL A 36 -7.69 -12.84 13.59
C VAL A 36 -6.31 -12.56 12.99
N LYS A 37 -6.11 -12.99 11.73
CA LYS A 37 -4.89 -12.71 10.96
C LYS A 37 -5.03 -11.41 10.20
N TYR A 38 -4.97 -10.29 10.91
CA TYR A 38 -5.21 -8.97 10.33
C TYR A 38 -4.22 -8.62 9.21
N GLY A 39 -2.94 -8.97 9.36
CA GLY A 39 -1.90 -8.72 8.38
C GLY A 39 -2.20 -9.42 7.05
N THR A 40 -2.63 -10.67 7.08
CA THR A 40 -3.03 -11.40 5.87
C THR A 40 -4.22 -10.71 5.18
N LEU A 41 -5.25 -10.37 5.95
CA LEU A 41 -6.41 -9.62 5.43
C LEU A 41 -6.02 -8.27 4.82
N LEU A 42 -5.08 -7.56 5.44
CA LEU A 42 -4.60 -6.27 4.98
C LEU A 42 -3.88 -6.40 3.63
N GLU A 43 -2.96 -7.37 3.51
CA GLU A 43 -2.21 -7.59 2.26
C GLU A 43 -3.12 -8.06 1.14
N GLU A 44 -4.03 -8.99 1.39
CA GLU A 44 -5.00 -9.41 0.37
C GLU A 44 -5.92 -8.25 -0.07
N THR A 45 -6.28 -7.36 0.86
CA THR A 45 -7.06 -6.16 0.53
C THR A 45 -6.24 -5.19 -0.30
N ARG A 46 -4.96 -4.97 0.01
CA ARG A 46 -4.06 -4.12 -0.78
C ARG A 46 -3.88 -4.65 -2.20
N ASP A 47 -3.69 -5.95 -2.35
CA ASP A 47 -3.63 -6.61 -3.65
C ASP A 47 -4.94 -6.46 -4.44
N HIS A 48 -6.08 -6.56 -3.76
CA HIS A 48 -7.39 -6.35 -4.37
C HIS A 48 -7.57 -4.89 -4.82
N ILE A 49 -7.13 -3.92 -4.00
CA ILE A 49 -7.17 -2.50 -4.34
C ILE A 49 -6.24 -2.21 -5.53
N GLU A 50 -5.01 -2.73 -5.56
CA GLU A 50 -4.08 -2.45 -6.66
C GLU A 50 -4.61 -2.99 -8.01
N LYS A 51 -5.37 -4.09 -7.99
CA LYS A 51 -5.98 -4.67 -9.20
C LYS A 51 -7.24 -3.93 -9.66
N ASN A 52 -8.05 -3.43 -8.73
CA ASN A 52 -9.38 -2.89 -9.03
C ASN A 52 -9.47 -1.37 -8.94
N HIS A 53 -8.47 -0.71 -8.34
CA HIS A 53 -8.39 0.74 -8.20
C HIS A 53 -7.22 1.27 -9.06
N GLY A 54 -7.57 1.85 -10.21
CA GLY A 54 -6.60 2.46 -11.11
C GLY A 54 -5.96 3.70 -10.49
N ARG A 55 -4.74 3.57 -9.97
CA ARG A 55 -3.90 4.73 -9.62
C ARG A 55 -3.59 5.51 -10.91
N GLY A 56 -3.69 6.85 -10.87
CA GLY A 56 -3.53 7.68 -12.06
C GLY A 56 -2.24 7.38 -12.83
N LEU A 57 -2.31 7.36 -14.16
CA LEU A 57 -1.21 6.94 -15.06
C LEU A 57 0.12 7.65 -14.75
N PHE A 58 0.05 8.94 -14.38
CA PHE A 58 1.21 9.72 -13.96
C PHE A 58 1.88 9.17 -12.69
N GLN A 59 1.07 8.79 -11.70
CA GLN A 59 1.55 8.25 -10.43
C GLN A 59 2.20 6.87 -10.61
N TRP A 60 1.61 6.03 -11.47
CA TRP A 60 2.19 4.74 -11.85
C TRP A 60 3.54 4.93 -12.56
N GLY A 61 3.61 5.82 -13.55
CA GLY A 61 4.83 6.12 -14.31
C GLY A 61 5.95 6.67 -13.42
N LEU A 62 5.63 7.64 -12.56
CA LEU A 62 6.57 8.23 -11.63
C LEU A 62 7.11 7.20 -10.63
N ARG A 63 6.24 6.35 -10.06
CA ARG A 63 6.63 5.29 -9.13
C ARG A 63 7.53 4.26 -9.80
N ARG A 64 7.18 3.82 -11.02
CA ARG A 64 7.98 2.86 -11.80
C ARG A 64 9.35 3.44 -12.15
N PHE A 65 9.42 4.72 -12.51
CA PHE A 65 10.66 5.42 -12.81
C PHE A 65 11.54 5.60 -11.56
N MET A 66 10.98 6.08 -10.44
CA MET A 66 11.69 6.22 -9.17
C MET A 66 12.29 4.89 -8.69
N ILE A 67 11.48 3.83 -8.64
CA ILE A 67 11.94 2.50 -8.21
C ILE A 67 12.97 1.93 -9.18
N GLY A 68 12.78 2.12 -10.50
CA GLY A 68 13.66 1.54 -11.53
C GLY A 68 14.96 2.31 -11.78
N GLN A 69 14.99 3.63 -11.59
CA GLN A 69 16.14 4.47 -11.90
C GLN A 69 16.89 4.98 -10.68
N VAL A 70 16.22 5.18 -9.53
CA VAL A 70 16.83 5.82 -8.35
C VAL A 70 17.30 4.77 -7.34
N PHE A 71 16.47 3.77 -7.05
CA PHE A 71 16.78 2.74 -6.05
C PHE A 71 17.94 1.79 -6.40
N PRO A 72 18.08 1.26 -7.64
CA PRO A 72 19.14 0.30 -7.96
C PRO A 72 20.52 0.93 -8.12
N PHE A 73 20.64 2.27 -8.26
CA PHE A 73 21.91 2.95 -8.47
C PHE A 73 22.28 3.82 -7.27
N PRO A 74 23.18 3.36 -6.37
CA PRO A 74 23.51 4.06 -5.13
C PRO A 74 24.08 5.46 -5.33
N TRP A 75 24.73 5.72 -6.47
CA TRP A 75 25.21 7.05 -6.88
C TRP A 75 24.06 8.04 -7.11
N ARG A 76 22.99 7.61 -7.80
CA ARG A 76 21.83 8.46 -8.11
C ARG A 76 20.99 8.74 -6.88
N LEU A 77 20.84 7.74 -6.02
CA LEU A 77 20.19 7.90 -4.72
C LEU A 77 20.96 8.90 -3.84
N ARG A 78 22.30 8.84 -3.83
CA ARG A 78 23.16 9.82 -3.13
C ARG A 78 22.98 11.25 -3.66
N LEU A 79 22.92 11.43 -4.97
CA LEU A 79 22.63 12.74 -5.59
C LEU A 79 21.23 13.25 -5.26
N ALA A 80 20.22 12.39 -5.24
CA ALA A 80 18.86 12.76 -4.88
C ALA A 80 18.69 13.11 -3.39
N LEU A 81 19.49 12.51 -2.50
CA LEU A 81 19.47 12.75 -1.05
C LEU A 81 20.45 13.83 -0.57
N LEU A 82 21.35 14.33 -1.43
CA LEU A 82 22.25 15.44 -1.14
C LEU A 82 21.56 16.71 -0.60
N PRO A 83 20.39 17.15 -1.08
CA PRO A 83 19.69 18.32 -0.52
C PRO A 83 18.95 18.07 0.80
N VAL A 84 18.86 16.82 1.26
CA VAL A 84 18.18 16.43 2.52
C VAL A 84 19.19 16.23 3.67
N ARG A 85 20.49 16.39 3.38
CA ARG A 85 21.59 16.14 4.30
C ARG A 85 22.13 17.41 4.94
#